data_AF-A0A7S3LIA3-F1
#
_entry.id   AF-A0A7S3LIA3-F1
#
_cell.length_a   1.000
_cell.length_b   1.000
_cell.length_c   1.000
_cell.angle_alpha   90.00
_cell.angle_beta   90.00
_cell.angle_gamma   90.00
#
_symmetry.space_group_name_H-M   'P 1'
#
loop_
_entity.id
_entity.type
_entity.pdbx_description
1 polymer ?
#
loop_
_entity_poly.entity_id
_entity_poly.type
_entity_poly.pdbx_seq_one_letter_code
_entity_poly.pdbx_strand_id
1 'polypeptide(L)'
;MIFINDPKRRQNMAIFATTLTKGTRKVDDVMDAVRNLRAEELNESMLISMQEFSPNSDETAEIQEYEESNGDISLLGPAELYIHHLVQVPRYKQRVNALLFQMRFGDQTAEIKKMNDILLETSYSIHNSKNLARLLGIVLKVGNELNAGTSKGGAQGVHISSLTKLTTTKSNTKKTLLEYIVEKVEQKDPSLLGIKKDLPLLAEAAKVNLKSLTADINKLRTGIKSMVATVKMANDAGNDHVFVEKLSPFLGRVSETIDSIDERNQEANLAFTELCVYLGEDPNATSPDSMFKELSMFVNLVDSTVTKVREAEERKRKKSRTRNETKIEKEIIQILHVINGRRVFFCIISFIYRSGCVYEQILANKSMKTLTFFS
;
A
#
# COMPACT_ATOMS: atom_id res chain seq x y z
N MET A 1 -52.94 -16.63 7.17
CA MET A 1 -52.16 -17.47 8.10
C MET A 1 -50.84 -16.76 8.33
N ILE A 2 -50.28 -16.76 9.55
CA ILE A 2 -49.03 -16.07 9.86
C ILE A 2 -48.08 -17.12 10.43
N PHE A 3 -47.02 -17.42 9.69
CA PHE A 3 -45.94 -18.33 10.12
C PHE A 3 -44.77 -17.53 10.70
N ILE A 4 -44.47 -16.38 10.11
CA ILE A 4 -43.38 -15.51 10.62
C ILE A 4 -43.91 -14.65 11.78
N ASN A 5 -43.62 -15.04 13.01
CA ASN A 5 -44.14 -14.37 14.22
C ASN A 5 -43.68 -12.91 14.39
N ASP A 6 -42.46 -12.56 13.99
CA ASP A 6 -41.94 -11.18 14.04
C ASP A 6 -42.52 -10.32 12.89
N PRO A 7 -43.38 -9.31 13.17
CA PRO A 7 -43.98 -8.48 12.13
C PRO A 7 -42.96 -7.66 11.34
N LYS A 8 -41.86 -7.22 11.97
CA LYS A 8 -40.82 -6.42 11.30
C LYS A 8 -40.03 -7.30 10.33
N ARG A 9 -39.66 -8.51 10.76
CA ARG A 9 -39.01 -9.49 9.88
C ARG A 9 -39.90 -9.87 8.70
N ARG A 10 -41.18 -10.16 8.95
CA ARG A 10 -42.16 -10.49 7.91
C ARG A 10 -42.29 -9.37 6.88
N GLN A 11 -42.41 -8.13 7.34
CA GLN A 11 -42.49 -6.96 6.45
C GLN A 11 -41.20 -6.79 5.62
N ASN A 12 -40.04 -6.92 6.24
CA ASN A 12 -38.76 -6.79 5.54
C ASN A 12 -38.57 -7.88 4.47
N MET A 13 -38.95 -9.13 4.77
CA MET A 13 -38.90 -10.24 3.81
C MET A 13 -39.88 -10.05 2.65
N ALA A 14 -41.10 -9.57 2.91
CA ALA A 14 -42.06 -9.25 1.85
C ALA A 14 -41.55 -8.13 0.92
N ILE A 15 -40.96 -7.08 1.49
CA ILE A 15 -40.31 -6.01 0.72
C ILE A 15 -39.17 -6.60 -0.11
N PHE A 16 -38.31 -7.40 0.50
CA PHE A 16 -37.18 -8.03 -0.18
C PHE A 16 -37.63 -8.94 -1.33
N ALA A 17 -38.62 -9.81 -1.13
CA ALA A 17 -39.14 -10.67 -2.18
C ALA A 17 -39.64 -9.87 -3.40
N THR A 18 -40.23 -8.70 -3.15
CA THR A 18 -40.68 -7.78 -4.19
C THR A 18 -39.51 -7.11 -4.93
N THR A 19 -38.45 -6.72 -4.22
CA THR A 19 -37.28 -6.06 -4.81
C THR A 19 -36.32 -7.03 -5.49
N LEU A 20 -36.26 -8.29 -5.03
CA LEU A 20 -35.44 -9.38 -5.56
C LEU A 20 -35.65 -9.58 -7.06
N THR A 21 -36.90 -9.47 -7.48
CA THR A 21 -37.32 -9.65 -8.88
C THR A 21 -37.20 -8.38 -9.72
N LYS A 22 -36.97 -7.22 -9.06
CA LYS A 22 -37.06 -5.88 -9.66
C LYS A 22 -38.33 -5.68 -10.51
N GLY A 23 -39.40 -6.42 -10.21
CA GLY A 23 -40.64 -6.45 -11.00
C GLY A 23 -40.54 -7.04 -12.42
N THR A 24 -39.42 -7.67 -12.80
CA THR A 24 -39.17 -8.17 -14.17
C THR A 24 -38.95 -9.67 -14.25
N ARG A 25 -38.53 -10.32 -13.15
CA ARG A 25 -38.33 -11.78 -13.05
C ARG A 25 -39.32 -12.40 -12.07
N LYS A 26 -39.55 -13.70 -12.14
CA LYS A 26 -40.26 -14.41 -11.06
C LYS A 26 -39.27 -14.82 -9.98
N VAL A 27 -39.74 -14.96 -8.74
CA VAL A 27 -38.92 -15.52 -7.64
C VAL A 27 -38.46 -16.93 -8.00
N ASP A 28 -39.30 -17.71 -8.70
CA ASP A 28 -38.94 -19.03 -9.22
C ASP A 28 -37.74 -19.01 -10.17
N ASP A 29 -37.62 -18.01 -11.05
CA ASP A 29 -36.48 -17.91 -11.97
C ASP A 29 -35.16 -17.71 -11.19
N VAL A 30 -35.23 -16.92 -10.12
CA VAL A 30 -34.10 -16.71 -9.20
C VAL A 30 -33.76 -17.99 -8.45
N MET A 31 -34.76 -18.70 -7.93
CA MET A 31 -34.55 -19.96 -7.23
C MET A 31 -34.03 -21.06 -8.15
N ASP A 32 -34.45 -21.06 -9.41
CA ASP A 32 -33.92 -21.96 -10.44
C ASP A 32 -32.44 -21.65 -10.74
N ALA A 33 -32.06 -20.38 -10.83
CA ALA A 33 -30.66 -19.99 -10.97
C ALA A 33 -29.81 -20.45 -9.77
N VAL A 34 -30.32 -20.31 -8.53
CA VAL A 34 -29.64 -20.81 -7.33
C VAL A 34 -29.56 -22.34 -7.32
N ARG A 35 -30.68 -23.03 -7.63
CA ARG A 35 -30.77 -24.50 -7.69
C ARG A 35 -29.78 -25.08 -8.72
N ASN A 36 -29.55 -24.38 -9.82
CA ASN A 36 -28.64 -24.81 -10.88
C ASN A 36 -27.24 -24.18 -10.81
N LEU A 37 -26.96 -23.38 -9.77
CA LEU A 37 -25.68 -22.69 -9.56
C LEU A 37 -25.25 -21.81 -10.76
N ARG A 38 -26.21 -21.11 -11.38
CA ARG A 38 -25.98 -20.17 -12.50
C ARG A 38 -25.58 -18.80 -11.98
N ALA A 39 -24.30 -18.64 -11.65
CA ALA A 39 -23.75 -17.41 -11.07
C ALA A 39 -23.94 -16.18 -11.98
N GLU A 40 -23.90 -16.38 -13.29
CA GLU A 40 -24.06 -15.36 -14.34
C GLU A 40 -25.45 -14.72 -14.38
N GLU A 41 -26.47 -15.38 -13.82
CA GLU A 41 -27.84 -14.86 -13.73
C GLU A 41 -28.11 -14.10 -12.44
N LEU A 42 -27.14 -14.11 -11.52
CA LEU A 42 -27.23 -13.57 -10.16
C LEU A 42 -26.18 -12.48 -9.96
N ASN A 43 -26.31 -11.70 -8.89
CA ASN A 43 -25.28 -10.74 -8.50
C ASN A 43 -24.99 -10.85 -7.00
N GLU A 44 -23.83 -10.33 -6.59
CA GLU A 44 -23.34 -10.50 -5.23
C GLU A 44 -24.26 -9.83 -4.19
N SER A 45 -24.72 -8.61 -4.45
CA SER A 45 -25.63 -7.86 -3.56
C SER A 45 -26.92 -8.65 -3.31
N MET A 46 -27.49 -9.22 -4.37
CA MET A 46 -28.66 -10.07 -4.30
C MET A 46 -28.42 -11.31 -3.44
N LEU A 47 -27.30 -12.01 -3.64
CA LEU A 47 -26.96 -13.20 -2.86
C LEU A 47 -26.70 -12.88 -1.38
N ILE A 48 -26.11 -11.73 -1.06
CA ILE A 48 -25.94 -11.26 0.33
C ILE A 48 -27.30 -11.05 0.99
N SER A 49 -28.22 -10.36 0.33
CA SER A 49 -29.57 -10.15 0.88
C SER A 49 -30.34 -11.47 0.99
N MET A 50 -30.17 -12.38 0.03
CA MET A 50 -30.72 -13.74 0.08
C MET A 50 -30.19 -14.56 1.27
N GLN A 51 -28.92 -14.36 1.64
CA GLN A 51 -28.32 -14.96 2.83
C GLN A 51 -28.89 -14.34 4.12
N GLU A 52 -29.04 -13.01 4.18
CA GLU A 52 -29.62 -12.28 5.32
C GLU A 52 -31.08 -12.66 5.58
N PHE A 53 -31.89 -12.75 4.52
CA PHE A 53 -33.30 -13.14 4.56
C PHE A 53 -33.52 -14.65 4.38
N SER A 54 -32.53 -15.47 4.71
CA SER A 54 -32.73 -16.92 4.78
C SER A 54 -33.68 -17.29 5.93
N PRO A 55 -34.53 -18.32 5.76
CA PRO A 55 -35.42 -18.77 6.82
C PRO A 55 -34.62 -19.43 7.96
N ASN A 56 -35.11 -19.27 9.18
CA ASN A 56 -34.62 -20.03 10.33
C ASN A 56 -35.22 -21.46 10.34
N SER A 57 -34.82 -22.30 11.30
CA SER A 57 -35.30 -23.68 11.40
C SER A 57 -36.81 -23.77 11.57
N ASP A 58 -37.37 -22.89 12.39
CA ASP A 58 -38.77 -22.93 12.81
C ASP A 58 -39.66 -22.47 11.65
N GLU A 59 -39.29 -21.36 11.01
CA GLU A 59 -39.91 -20.85 9.78
C GLU A 59 -39.88 -21.88 8.64
N THR A 60 -38.80 -22.66 8.54
CA THR A 60 -38.69 -23.73 7.55
C THR A 60 -39.65 -24.88 7.88
N ALA A 61 -39.69 -25.31 9.15
CA ALA A 61 -40.53 -26.41 9.60
C ALA A 61 -42.02 -26.08 9.46
N GLU A 62 -42.44 -24.86 9.83
CA GLU A 62 -43.83 -24.42 9.73
C GLU A 62 -44.34 -24.42 8.27
N ILE A 63 -43.52 -23.97 7.32
CA ILE A 63 -43.88 -23.99 5.90
C ILE A 63 -43.92 -25.42 5.36
N GLN A 64 -43.00 -26.29 5.79
CA GLN A 64 -43.02 -27.70 5.41
C GLN A 64 -44.26 -28.43 5.97
N GLU A 65 -44.61 -28.21 7.23
CA GLU A 65 -45.83 -28.79 7.84
C GLU A 65 -47.11 -28.29 7.14
N TYR A 66 -47.13 -27.02 6.74
CA TYR A 66 -48.24 -26.47 5.97
C TYR A 66 -48.38 -27.16 4.60
N GLU A 67 -47.28 -27.42 3.90
CA GLU A 67 -47.29 -28.19 2.65
C GLU A 67 -47.74 -29.64 2.87
N GLU A 68 -47.18 -30.32 3.87
CA GLU A 68 -47.48 -31.72 4.20
C GLU A 68 -48.96 -31.92 4.59
N SER A 69 -49.58 -30.92 5.19
CA SER A 69 -51.01 -30.91 5.53
C SER A 69 -51.94 -30.53 4.37
N ASN A 70 -51.42 -30.42 3.14
CA ASN A 70 -52.13 -29.97 1.94
C ASN A 70 -52.70 -28.54 2.07
N GLY A 71 -51.96 -27.65 2.72
CA GLY A 71 -52.27 -26.23 2.79
C GLY A 71 -52.31 -25.57 1.41
N ASP A 72 -53.24 -24.64 1.21
CA ASP A 72 -53.38 -23.87 -0.03
C ASP A 72 -52.32 -22.77 -0.10
N ILE A 73 -51.30 -22.98 -0.93
CA ILE A 73 -50.18 -22.05 -1.16
C ILE A 73 -50.66 -20.66 -1.61
N SER A 74 -51.83 -20.54 -2.24
CA SER A 74 -52.39 -19.23 -2.64
C SER A 74 -52.82 -18.35 -1.46
N LEU A 75 -52.94 -18.93 -0.26
CA LEU A 75 -53.27 -18.23 0.99
C LEU A 75 -52.02 -17.73 1.74
N LEU A 76 -50.81 -18.05 1.26
CA LEU A 76 -49.58 -17.56 1.86
C LEU A 76 -49.39 -16.06 1.58
N GLY A 77 -48.99 -15.33 2.62
CA GLY A 77 -48.55 -13.95 2.46
C GLY A 77 -47.25 -13.86 1.65
N PRO A 78 -46.86 -12.67 1.15
CA PRO A 78 -45.67 -12.52 0.31
C PRO A 78 -44.37 -13.02 0.96
N ALA A 79 -44.23 -12.87 2.29
CA ALA A 79 -43.05 -13.32 3.03
C ALA A 79 -43.03 -14.85 3.17
N GLU A 80 -44.17 -15.44 3.53
CA GLU A 80 -44.36 -16.89 3.61
C GLU A 80 -44.17 -17.57 2.26
N LEU A 81 -44.70 -16.97 1.18
CA LEU A 81 -44.51 -17.45 -0.20
C LEU A 81 -43.03 -17.41 -0.61
N TYR A 82 -42.30 -16.36 -0.23
CA TYR A 82 -40.86 -16.31 -0.46
C TYR A 82 -40.12 -17.44 0.27
N ILE A 83 -40.46 -17.73 1.54
CA ILE A 83 -39.89 -18.87 2.28
C ILE A 83 -40.23 -20.19 1.60
N HIS A 84 -41.47 -20.37 1.17
CA HIS A 84 -41.90 -21.54 0.40
C HIS A 84 -40.96 -21.78 -0.79
N HIS A 85 -40.73 -20.77 -1.64
CA HIS A 85 -39.80 -20.91 -2.78
C HIS A 85 -38.36 -21.30 -2.37
N LEU A 86 -37.87 -20.80 -1.24
CA LEU A 86 -36.53 -21.12 -0.72
C LEU A 86 -36.41 -22.57 -0.26
N VAL A 87 -37.42 -23.07 0.46
CA VAL A 87 -37.46 -24.43 1.00
C VAL A 87 -37.47 -25.49 -0.12
N GLN A 88 -38.04 -25.15 -1.27
CA GLN A 88 -38.01 -25.99 -2.47
C GLN A 88 -36.61 -26.11 -3.11
N VAL A 89 -35.61 -25.36 -2.65
CA VAL A 89 -34.22 -25.45 -3.15
C VAL A 89 -33.39 -26.32 -2.19
N PRO A 90 -32.99 -27.54 -2.60
CA PRO A 90 -32.14 -28.38 -1.77
C PRO A 90 -30.83 -27.67 -1.44
N ARG A 91 -30.43 -27.70 -0.17
CA ARG A 91 -29.18 -27.07 0.32
C ARG A 91 -29.07 -25.59 -0.05
N TYR A 92 -30.20 -24.87 -0.04
CA TYR A 92 -30.28 -23.45 -0.40
C TYR A 92 -29.14 -22.61 0.22
N LYS A 93 -28.97 -22.68 1.55
CA LYS A 93 -27.92 -21.93 2.27
C LYS A 93 -26.53 -22.24 1.73
N GLN A 94 -26.23 -23.51 1.47
CA GLN A 94 -24.94 -23.94 0.95
C GLN A 94 -24.73 -23.51 -0.50
N ARG A 95 -25.77 -23.49 -1.34
CA ARG A 95 -25.70 -22.98 -2.72
C ARG A 95 -25.43 -21.48 -2.77
N VAL A 96 -26.16 -20.70 -1.96
CA VAL A 96 -25.93 -19.24 -1.85
C VAL A 96 -24.50 -18.96 -1.37
N ASN A 97 -24.03 -19.69 -0.36
CA ASN A 97 -22.65 -19.57 0.11
C ASN A 97 -21.62 -19.95 -0.96
N ALA A 98 -21.86 -21.02 -1.73
CA ALA A 98 -20.98 -21.46 -2.80
C ALA A 98 -20.90 -20.43 -3.94
N LEU A 99 -22.04 -19.84 -4.33
CA LEU A 99 -22.11 -18.78 -5.33
C LEU A 99 -21.37 -17.52 -4.87
N LEU A 100 -21.61 -17.06 -3.64
CA LEU A 100 -20.88 -15.92 -3.08
C LEU A 100 -19.37 -16.18 -3.04
N PHE A 101 -18.98 -17.39 -2.64
CA PHE A 101 -17.59 -17.79 -2.61
C PHE A 101 -16.98 -17.80 -4.02
N GLN A 102 -17.65 -18.37 -5.02
CA GLN A 102 -17.24 -18.35 -6.43
C GLN A 102 -17.01 -16.93 -6.95
N MET A 103 -17.93 -16.01 -6.65
CA MET A 103 -17.85 -14.61 -7.11
C MET A 103 -16.67 -13.85 -6.48
N ARG A 104 -16.37 -14.11 -5.21
CA ARG A 104 -15.32 -13.39 -4.46
C ARG A 104 -13.93 -14.00 -4.59
N PHE A 105 -13.85 -15.29 -4.92
CA PHE A 105 -12.61 -16.06 -4.84
C PHE A 105 -11.49 -15.46 -5.70
N GLY A 106 -11.80 -15.03 -6.92
CA GLY A 106 -10.80 -14.45 -7.83
C GLY A 106 -10.12 -13.21 -7.24
N ASP A 107 -10.93 -12.22 -6.83
CA ASP A 107 -10.41 -10.96 -6.29
C ASP A 107 -9.69 -11.15 -4.95
N GLN A 108 -10.27 -11.99 -4.07
CA GLN A 108 -9.65 -12.29 -2.76
C GLN A 108 -8.29 -12.97 -2.92
N THR A 109 -8.19 -13.96 -3.81
CA THR A 109 -6.92 -14.67 -4.03
C THR A 109 -5.90 -13.80 -4.74
N ALA A 110 -6.31 -12.95 -5.68
CA ALA A 110 -5.42 -12.00 -6.35
C ALA A 110 -4.80 -11.01 -5.35
N GLU A 111 -5.61 -10.46 -4.44
CA GLU A 111 -5.11 -9.53 -3.44
C GLU A 111 -4.19 -10.23 -2.43
N ILE A 112 -4.52 -11.44 -1.97
CA ILE A 112 -3.65 -12.23 -1.09
C ILE A 112 -2.29 -12.51 -1.75
N LYS A 113 -2.29 -12.95 -3.02
CA LYS A 113 -1.06 -13.23 -3.78
C LYS A 113 -0.19 -11.99 -3.87
N LYS A 114 -0.78 -10.86 -4.25
CA LYS A 114 -0.08 -9.57 -4.32
C LYS A 114 0.54 -9.15 -2.99
N MET A 115 -0.17 -9.35 -1.87
CA MET A 115 0.37 -9.02 -0.55
C MET A 115 1.54 -9.92 -0.15
N ASN A 116 1.48 -11.21 -0.47
CA ASN A 116 2.60 -12.14 -0.28
C ASN A 116 3.81 -11.74 -1.13
N ASP A 117 3.60 -11.40 -2.41
CA ASP A 117 4.66 -10.96 -3.31
C ASP A 117 5.34 -9.69 -2.80
N ILE A 118 4.57 -8.69 -2.35
CA ILE A 118 5.11 -7.46 -1.76
C ILE A 118 5.96 -7.76 -0.53
N LEU A 119 5.48 -8.63 0.37
CA LEU A 119 6.21 -9.02 1.58
C LEU A 119 7.53 -9.73 1.23
N LEU A 120 7.48 -10.70 0.31
CA LEU A 120 8.63 -11.49 -0.13
C LEU A 120 9.68 -10.61 -0.83
N GLU A 121 9.27 -9.87 -1.86
CA GLU A 121 10.17 -9.03 -2.66
C GLU A 121 10.79 -7.90 -1.84
N THR A 122 10.01 -7.28 -0.95
CA THR A 122 10.53 -6.23 -0.06
C THR A 122 11.54 -6.81 0.92
N SER A 123 11.27 -8.00 1.47
CA SER A 123 12.19 -8.65 2.40
C SER A 123 13.54 -8.93 1.74
N TYR A 124 13.53 -9.52 0.55
CA TYR A 124 14.75 -9.75 -0.23
C TYR A 124 15.45 -8.46 -0.67
N SER A 125 14.70 -7.44 -1.08
CA SER A 125 15.27 -6.16 -1.50
C SER A 125 16.03 -5.46 -0.36
N ILE A 126 15.47 -5.48 0.85
CA ILE A 126 16.13 -4.93 2.04
C ILE A 126 17.37 -5.74 2.38
N HIS A 127 17.25 -7.06 2.44
CA HIS A 127 18.36 -7.96 2.76
C HIS A 127 19.55 -7.76 1.80
N ASN A 128 19.26 -7.63 0.50
CA ASN A 128 20.28 -7.54 -0.55
C ASN A 128 20.74 -6.10 -0.84
N SER A 129 20.15 -5.09 -0.20
CA SER A 129 20.52 -3.68 -0.41
C SER A 129 21.87 -3.36 0.24
N LYS A 130 22.93 -3.45 -0.58
CA LYS A 130 24.30 -3.05 -0.18
C LYS A 130 24.37 -1.59 0.25
N ASN A 131 23.58 -0.72 -0.38
CA ASN A 131 23.55 0.70 -0.06
C ASN A 131 22.96 0.95 1.32
N LEU A 132 21.84 0.29 1.64
CA LEU A 132 21.25 0.36 2.98
C LEU A 132 22.22 -0.19 4.04
N ALA A 133 22.80 -1.37 3.81
CA ALA A 133 23.75 -1.98 4.74
C ALA A 133 24.95 -1.06 5.02
N ARG A 134 25.56 -0.47 3.97
CA ARG A 134 26.67 0.48 4.12
C ARG A 134 26.25 1.75 4.86
N LEU A 135 25.06 2.28 4.58
CA LEU A 135 24.54 3.46 5.29
C LEU A 135 24.31 3.18 6.77
N LEU A 136 23.72 2.04 7.13
CA LEU A 136 23.54 1.61 8.52
C LEU A 136 24.89 1.43 9.23
N GLY A 137 25.90 0.88 8.54
CA GLY A 137 27.26 0.81 9.07
C GLY A 137 27.88 2.19 9.35
N ILE A 138 27.64 3.18 8.49
CA ILE A 138 28.07 4.56 8.73
C ILE A 138 27.34 5.16 9.93
N VAL A 139 26.03 4.94 10.04
CA VAL A 139 25.22 5.38 11.19
C VAL A 139 25.76 4.78 12.49
N LEU A 140 26.04 3.48 12.51
CA LEU A 140 26.62 2.79 13.68
C LEU A 140 27.98 3.38 14.06
N LYS A 141 28.88 3.55 13.08
CA LYS A 141 30.21 4.11 13.31
C LYS A 141 30.15 5.51 13.91
N VAL A 142 29.37 6.40 13.30
CA VAL A 142 29.22 7.78 13.78
C VAL A 142 28.55 7.80 15.16
N GLY A 143 27.54 6.95 15.39
CA GLY A 143 26.90 6.79 16.69
C GLY A 143 27.88 6.34 17.78
N ASN A 144 28.76 5.39 17.49
CA ASN A 144 29.78 4.90 18.41
C ASN A 144 30.82 5.97 18.74
N GLU A 145 31.26 6.74 17.74
CA GLU A 145 32.19 7.86 17.95
C GLU A 145 31.57 8.95 18.83
N LEU A 146 30.30 9.31 18.61
CA LEU A 146 29.60 10.31 19.41
C LEU A 146 29.34 9.88 20.86
N ASN A 147 29.14 8.58 21.08
CA ASN A 147 28.86 8.01 22.40
C ASN A 147 30.10 7.42 23.07
N ALA A 148 31.30 7.72 22.58
CA ALA A 148 32.55 7.23 23.16
C ALA A 148 32.65 7.59 24.65
N GLY A 149 33.00 6.62 25.49
CA GLY A 149 33.07 6.78 26.95
C GLY A 149 31.73 6.77 27.68
N THR A 150 30.61 6.57 26.99
CA THR A 150 29.29 6.36 27.61
C THR A 150 28.87 4.89 27.51
N SER A 151 27.83 4.50 28.26
CA SER A 151 27.23 3.15 28.16
C SER A 151 26.61 2.82 26.78
N LYS A 152 26.45 3.83 25.90
CA LYS A 152 25.94 3.68 24.54
C LYS A 152 27.04 3.61 23.47
N GLY A 153 28.31 3.74 23.87
CA GLY A 153 29.45 3.57 22.97
C GLY A 153 29.81 2.10 22.74
N GLY A 154 30.48 1.79 21.63
CA GLY A 154 30.94 0.43 21.32
C GLY A 154 29.83 -0.57 20.96
N ALA A 155 28.67 -0.07 20.53
CA ALA A 155 27.56 -0.90 20.08
C ALA A 155 27.95 -1.72 18.84
N GLN A 156 27.38 -2.92 18.72
CA GLN A 156 27.57 -3.82 17.57
C GLN A 156 26.46 -3.67 16.52
N GLY A 157 25.38 -2.96 16.85
CA GLY A 157 24.22 -2.75 15.99
C GLY A 157 23.35 -1.61 16.49
N VAL A 158 22.37 -1.21 15.68
CA VAL A 158 21.36 -0.20 16.03
C VAL A 158 20.00 -0.74 15.65
N HIS A 159 19.07 -0.78 16.61
CA HIS A 159 17.67 -1.12 16.33
C HIS A 159 17.06 -0.14 15.32
N ILE A 160 16.22 -0.67 14.43
CA ILE A 160 15.58 0.09 13.36
C ILE A 160 14.77 1.26 13.93
N SER A 161 14.06 1.02 15.03
CA SER A 161 13.27 2.03 15.75
C SER A 161 14.07 3.26 16.20
N SER A 162 15.40 3.13 16.34
CA SER A 162 16.28 4.24 16.73
C SER A 162 16.74 5.11 15.57
N LEU A 163 16.57 4.68 14.31
CA LEU A 163 17.01 5.43 13.12
C LEU A 163 16.30 6.77 12.97
N THR A 164 15.05 6.88 13.43
CA THR A 164 14.29 8.15 13.40
C THR A 164 14.90 9.22 14.31
N LYS A 165 15.62 8.82 15.37
CA LYS A 165 16.25 9.72 16.35
C LYS A 165 17.41 10.53 15.75
N LEU A 166 17.95 10.12 14.60
CA LEU A 166 19.06 10.82 13.91
C LEU A 166 18.70 12.26 13.51
N THR A 167 17.43 12.62 13.45
CA THR A 167 16.96 14.00 13.20
C THR A 167 16.87 14.86 14.45
N THR A 168 16.82 14.26 15.63
CA THR A 168 16.65 14.98 16.90
C THR A 168 17.98 15.44 17.49
N THR A 169 19.03 14.66 17.28
CA THR A 169 20.38 14.99 17.77
C THR A 169 20.99 16.10 16.91
N LYS A 170 21.17 17.29 17.49
CA LYS A 170 21.76 18.45 16.82
C LYS A 170 23.15 18.76 17.35
N SER A 171 24.04 19.15 16.45
CA SER A 171 25.34 19.73 16.80
C SER A 171 25.21 21.19 17.25
N ASN A 172 26.29 21.74 17.81
CA ASN A 172 26.41 23.18 18.11
C ASN A 172 26.20 24.07 16.87
N THR A 173 26.33 23.52 15.66
CA THR A 173 26.05 24.22 14.39
C THR A 173 24.59 24.16 13.96
N LYS A 174 23.68 23.69 14.83
CA LYS A 174 22.24 23.45 14.62
C LYS A 174 21.89 22.39 13.56
N LYS A 175 22.88 21.77 12.91
CA LYS A 175 22.69 20.63 12.01
C LYS A 175 22.38 19.37 12.79
N THR A 176 21.41 18.60 12.30
CA THR A 176 21.08 17.26 12.78
C THR A 176 22.17 16.25 12.44
N LEU A 177 22.21 15.14 13.16
CA LEU A 177 23.15 14.06 12.90
C LEU A 177 22.94 13.45 11.51
N LEU A 178 21.68 13.31 11.09
CA LEU A 178 21.37 12.82 9.75
C LEU A 178 21.88 13.77 8.66
N GLU A 179 21.66 15.07 8.79
CA GLU A 179 22.19 16.07 7.83
C GLU A 179 23.72 15.98 7.73
N TYR A 180 24.40 15.82 8.86
CA TYR A 180 25.86 15.62 8.88
C TYR A 180 26.28 14.34 8.14
N ILE A 181 25.63 13.21 8.42
CA ILE A 181 25.92 11.93 7.75
C ILE A 181 25.69 12.06 6.25
N VAL A 182 24.55 12.60 5.83
CA VAL A 182 24.21 12.79 4.41
C VAL A 182 25.22 13.69 3.71
N GLU A 183 25.62 14.82 4.30
CA GLU A 183 26.68 15.68 3.73
C GLU A 183 28.00 14.92 3.55
N LYS A 184 28.40 14.10 4.52
CA LYS A 184 29.64 13.32 4.44
C LYS A 184 29.57 12.20 3.41
N VAL A 185 28.41 11.56 3.27
CA VAL A 185 28.18 10.53 2.25
C VAL A 185 28.15 11.18 0.86
N GLU A 186 27.44 12.28 0.66
CA GLU A 186 27.38 13.01 -0.62
C GLU A 186 28.78 13.44 -1.09
N GLN A 187 29.69 13.79 -0.18
CA GLN A 187 31.07 14.15 -0.52
C GLN A 187 31.97 12.97 -0.91
N LYS A 188 31.69 11.76 -0.40
CA LYS A 188 32.57 10.60 -0.54
C LYS A 188 32.04 9.52 -1.47
N ASP A 189 30.76 9.21 -1.37
CA ASP A 189 30.08 8.17 -2.14
C ASP A 189 28.58 8.52 -2.28
N PRO A 190 28.22 9.46 -3.17
CA PRO A 190 26.82 9.87 -3.37
C PRO A 190 25.89 8.73 -3.82
N SER A 191 26.44 7.64 -4.36
CA SER A 191 25.65 6.50 -4.85
C SER A 191 24.85 5.83 -3.72
N LEU A 192 25.36 5.90 -2.48
CA LEU A 192 24.73 5.36 -1.28
C LEU A 192 23.41 6.06 -0.89
N LEU A 193 23.14 7.24 -1.43
CA LEU A 193 21.98 8.05 -1.07
C LEU A 193 20.74 7.71 -1.93
N GLY A 194 20.90 6.79 -2.90
CA GLY A 194 19.83 6.30 -3.78
C GLY A 194 18.91 5.24 -3.18
N ILE A 195 19.01 4.93 -1.87
CA ILE A 195 18.31 3.80 -1.23
C ILE A 195 16.80 3.74 -1.44
N LYS A 196 16.14 4.88 -1.64
CA LYS A 196 14.70 4.91 -1.93
C LYS A 196 14.35 4.27 -3.27
N LYS A 197 15.25 4.39 -4.26
CA LYS A 197 15.11 3.74 -5.57
C LYS A 197 15.42 2.24 -5.50
N ASP A 198 16.32 1.85 -4.60
CA ASP A 198 16.69 0.46 -4.38
C ASP A 198 15.57 -0.34 -3.69
N LEU A 199 14.62 0.35 -3.04
CA LEU A 199 13.53 -0.24 -2.24
C LEU A 199 12.15 0.26 -2.71
N PRO A 200 11.74 -0.01 -3.95
CA PRO A 200 10.54 0.59 -4.56
C PRO A 200 9.23 0.16 -3.88
N LEU A 201 9.16 -1.07 -3.35
CA LEU A 201 7.95 -1.63 -2.72
C LEU A 201 7.85 -1.37 -1.22
N LEU A 202 8.84 -0.69 -0.61
CA LEU A 202 8.88 -0.52 0.85
C LEU A 202 7.68 0.29 1.38
N ALA A 203 7.18 1.24 0.59
CA ALA A 203 6.02 2.04 0.99
C ALA A 203 4.71 1.24 0.94
N GLU A 204 4.58 0.32 0.00
CA GLU A 204 3.47 -0.62 -0.12
C GLU A 204 3.53 -1.68 0.98
N ALA A 205 4.71 -2.25 1.22
CA ALA A 205 4.94 -3.24 2.26
C ALA A 205 4.58 -2.70 3.66
N ALA A 206 4.87 -1.43 3.93
CA ALA A 206 4.49 -0.76 5.17
C ALA A 206 2.97 -0.63 5.39
N LYS A 207 2.14 -0.90 4.38
CA LYS A 207 0.67 -0.88 4.47
C LYS A 207 0.06 -2.27 4.61
N VAL A 208 0.84 -3.34 4.41
CA VAL A 208 0.36 -4.72 4.48
C VAL A 208 0.06 -5.08 5.93
N ASN A 209 -1.18 -5.50 6.21
CA ASN A 209 -1.55 -6.01 7.53
C ASN A 209 -1.50 -7.54 7.53
N LEU A 210 -0.43 -8.11 8.12
CA LEU A 210 -0.22 -9.56 8.15
C LEU A 210 -1.33 -10.31 8.90
N LYS A 211 -1.91 -9.72 9.96
CA LYS A 211 -2.99 -10.35 10.72
C LYS A 211 -4.26 -10.48 9.86
N SER A 212 -4.60 -9.43 9.12
CA SER A 212 -5.73 -9.47 8.19
C SER A 212 -5.49 -10.47 7.07
N LEU A 213 -4.28 -10.47 6.47
CA LEU A 213 -3.88 -11.41 5.43
C LEU A 213 -4.02 -12.87 5.88
N THR A 214 -3.51 -13.19 7.07
CA THR A 214 -3.61 -14.53 7.67
C THR A 214 -5.07 -14.91 7.95
N ALA A 215 -5.88 -13.96 8.44
CA ALA A 215 -7.30 -14.19 8.68
C ALA A 215 -8.05 -14.48 7.38
N ASP A 216 -7.73 -13.79 6.29
CA ASP A 216 -8.39 -13.99 5.00
C ASP A 216 -8.00 -15.32 4.34
N ILE A 217 -6.73 -15.73 4.41
CA ILE A 217 -6.30 -17.08 4.01
C ILE A 217 -7.06 -18.16 4.81
N ASN A 218 -7.19 -17.98 6.13
CA ASN A 218 -7.90 -18.94 6.98
C ASN A 218 -9.41 -19.01 6.69
N LYS A 219 -10.04 -17.87 6.35
CA LYS A 219 -11.44 -17.85 5.89
C LYS A 219 -11.60 -18.63 4.59
N LEU A 220 -10.68 -18.47 3.64
CA LEU A 220 -10.70 -19.22 2.38
C LEU A 220 -10.56 -20.72 2.63
N ARG A 221 -9.57 -21.15 3.43
CA ARG A 221 -9.36 -22.56 3.80
C ARG A 221 -10.59 -23.19 4.46
N THR A 222 -11.15 -22.52 5.46
CA THR A 222 -12.32 -23.01 6.20
C THR A 222 -13.57 -23.06 5.31
N GLY A 223 -13.75 -22.05 4.45
CA GLY A 223 -14.83 -22.01 3.46
C GLY A 223 -14.79 -23.20 2.50
N ILE A 224 -13.63 -23.49 1.90
CA ILE A 224 -13.47 -24.66 1.02
C ILE A 224 -13.70 -25.95 1.77
N LYS A 225 -13.07 -26.14 2.94
CA LYS A 225 -13.19 -27.38 3.71
C LYS A 225 -14.66 -27.71 4.01
N SER A 226 -15.44 -26.70 4.38
CA SER A 226 -16.88 -26.84 4.61
C SER A 226 -17.65 -27.22 3.34
N MET A 227 -17.32 -26.59 2.21
CA MET A 227 -17.97 -26.86 0.93
C MET A 227 -17.62 -28.26 0.38
N VAL A 228 -16.36 -28.69 0.50
CA VAL A 228 -15.91 -30.06 0.16
C VAL A 228 -16.68 -31.10 0.98
N ALA A 229 -16.80 -30.90 2.30
CA ALA A 229 -17.55 -31.80 3.15
C ALA A 229 -19.03 -31.88 2.74
N THR A 230 -19.64 -30.74 2.42
CA THR A 230 -21.04 -30.66 1.97
C THR A 230 -21.25 -31.39 0.64
N VAL A 231 -20.36 -31.17 -0.34
CA VAL A 231 -20.43 -31.84 -1.65
C VAL A 231 -20.24 -33.35 -1.49
N LYS A 232 -19.30 -33.79 -0.65
CA LYS A 232 -19.12 -35.20 -0.34
C LYS A 232 -20.37 -35.83 0.26
N MET A 233 -20.97 -35.21 1.28
CA MET A 233 -22.22 -35.70 1.88
C MET A 233 -23.37 -35.79 0.87
N ALA A 234 -23.47 -34.82 -0.04
CA ALA A 234 -24.48 -34.84 -1.11
C ALA A 234 -24.25 -35.98 -2.11
N ASN A 235 -22.99 -36.23 -2.46
CA ASN A 235 -22.59 -37.32 -3.35
C ASN A 235 -22.87 -38.69 -2.71
N ASP A 236 -22.45 -38.89 -1.46
CA ASP A 236 -22.63 -40.14 -0.73
C ASP A 236 -24.13 -40.47 -0.53
N ALA A 237 -24.97 -39.45 -0.35
CA ALA A 237 -26.42 -39.60 -0.24
C ALA A 237 -27.13 -39.80 -1.59
N GLY A 238 -26.48 -39.48 -2.72
CA GLY A 238 -27.06 -39.62 -4.06
C GLY A 238 -28.31 -38.76 -4.32
N ASN A 239 -28.53 -37.69 -3.55
CA ASN A 239 -29.80 -36.96 -3.53
C ASN A 239 -29.73 -35.54 -4.11
N ASP A 240 -28.60 -35.15 -4.71
CA ASP A 240 -28.41 -33.81 -5.31
C ASP A 240 -27.27 -33.79 -6.34
N HIS A 241 -27.50 -34.43 -7.48
CA HIS A 241 -26.49 -34.57 -8.54
C HIS A 241 -26.03 -33.22 -9.12
N VAL A 242 -26.95 -32.25 -9.28
CA VAL A 242 -26.61 -30.92 -9.83
C VAL A 242 -25.62 -30.19 -8.93
N PHE A 243 -25.82 -30.24 -7.60
CA PHE A 243 -24.89 -29.62 -6.65
C PHE A 243 -23.48 -30.22 -6.77
N VAL A 244 -23.40 -31.56 -6.82
CA VAL A 244 -22.14 -32.29 -6.91
C VAL A 244 -21.44 -32.03 -8.24
N GLU A 245 -22.15 -32.17 -9.36
CA GLU A 245 -21.60 -32.01 -10.71
C GLU A 245 -21.04 -30.60 -10.93
N LYS A 246 -21.78 -29.56 -10.51
CA LYS A 246 -21.37 -28.17 -10.73
C LYS A 246 -20.24 -27.72 -9.80
N LEU A 247 -20.23 -28.16 -8.54
CA LEU A 247 -19.22 -27.71 -7.57
C LEU A 247 -17.93 -28.52 -7.56
N SER A 248 -17.96 -29.80 -7.91
CA SER A 248 -16.74 -30.65 -7.84
C SER A 248 -15.57 -30.12 -8.68
N PRO A 249 -15.77 -29.71 -9.96
CA PRO A 249 -14.67 -29.14 -10.76
C PRO A 249 -14.17 -27.79 -10.23
N PHE A 250 -15.07 -26.98 -9.67
CA PHE A 250 -14.69 -25.71 -9.03
C PHE A 250 -13.82 -25.98 -7.79
N LEU A 251 -14.24 -26.89 -6.92
CA LEU A 251 -13.52 -27.24 -5.70
C LEU A 251 -12.09 -27.76 -5.97
N GLY A 252 -11.89 -28.55 -7.03
CA GLY A 252 -10.55 -29.01 -7.43
C GLY A 252 -9.61 -27.83 -7.71
N ARG A 253 -10.01 -26.90 -8.61
CA ARG A 253 -9.19 -25.73 -8.97
C ARG A 253 -8.91 -24.81 -7.78
N VAL A 254 -9.89 -24.66 -6.92
CA VAL A 254 -9.83 -23.75 -5.77
C VAL A 254 -8.91 -24.33 -4.69
N SER A 255 -8.93 -25.64 -4.47
CA SER A 255 -7.98 -26.32 -3.57
C SER A 255 -6.53 -26.09 -4.01
N GLU A 256 -6.22 -26.35 -5.29
CA GLU A 256 -4.87 -26.12 -5.85
C GLU A 256 -4.42 -24.65 -5.69
N THR A 257 -5.35 -23.71 -5.88
CA THR A 257 -5.07 -22.28 -5.72
C THR A 257 -4.77 -21.92 -4.26
N ILE A 258 -5.48 -22.51 -3.29
CA ILE A 258 -5.18 -22.30 -1.87
C ILE A 258 -3.83 -22.91 -1.49
N ASP A 259 -3.54 -24.12 -1.95
CA ASP A 259 -2.26 -24.77 -1.66
C ASP A 259 -1.09 -23.91 -2.18
N SER A 260 -1.22 -23.37 -3.40
CA SER A 260 -0.25 -22.42 -3.96
C SER A 260 -0.13 -21.12 -3.15
N ILE A 261 -1.25 -20.58 -2.65
CA ILE A 261 -1.24 -19.39 -1.77
C ILE A 261 -0.53 -19.70 -0.46
N ASP A 262 -0.74 -20.89 0.08
CA ASP A 262 -0.18 -21.32 1.35
C ASP A 262 1.34 -21.48 1.28
N GLU A 263 1.83 -22.12 0.22
CA GLU A 263 3.27 -22.21 -0.07
C GLU A 263 3.90 -20.81 -0.17
N ARG A 264 3.28 -19.93 -0.95
CA ARG A 264 3.78 -18.57 -1.17
C ARG A 264 3.72 -17.70 0.10
N ASN A 265 2.68 -17.89 0.92
CA ASN A 265 2.58 -17.24 2.23
C ASN A 265 3.67 -17.75 3.17
N GLN A 266 3.95 -19.05 3.20
CA GLN A 266 5.04 -19.61 4.02
C GLN A 266 6.39 -19.04 3.58
N GLU A 267 6.67 -19.00 2.28
CA GLU A 267 7.88 -18.42 1.72
C GLU A 267 8.05 -16.95 2.13
N ALA A 268 7.00 -16.13 1.98
CA ALA A 268 7.02 -14.72 2.36
C ALA A 268 7.27 -14.51 3.87
N ASN A 269 6.67 -15.33 4.73
CA ASN A 269 6.89 -15.26 6.18
C ASN A 269 8.31 -15.73 6.58
N LEU A 270 8.86 -16.73 5.90
CA LEU A 270 10.23 -17.19 6.12
C LEU A 270 11.23 -16.10 5.72
N ALA A 271 11.09 -15.50 4.53
CA ALA A 271 11.94 -14.41 4.09
C ALA A 271 11.91 -13.20 5.05
N PHE A 272 10.74 -12.89 5.60
CA PHE A 272 10.62 -11.86 6.64
C PHE A 272 11.33 -12.24 7.94
N THR A 273 11.17 -13.49 8.38
CA THR A 273 11.83 -14.01 9.60
C THR A 273 13.36 -13.94 9.47
N GLU A 274 13.89 -14.36 8.32
CA GLU A 274 15.32 -14.24 8.00
C GLU A 274 15.78 -12.79 7.99
N LEU A 275 14.97 -11.89 7.44
CA LEU A 275 15.26 -10.46 7.46
C LEU A 275 15.32 -9.89 8.89
N CYS A 276 14.40 -10.27 9.77
CA CYS A 276 14.44 -9.86 11.17
C CYS A 276 15.77 -10.29 11.82
N VAL A 277 16.16 -11.55 11.64
CA VAL A 277 17.44 -12.07 12.16
C VAL A 277 18.63 -11.29 11.58
N TYR A 278 18.63 -11.03 10.26
CA TYR A 278 19.68 -10.26 9.60
C TYR A 278 19.81 -8.84 10.15
N LEU A 279 18.70 -8.18 10.48
CA LEU A 279 18.68 -6.82 11.05
C LEU A 279 18.86 -6.81 12.58
N GLY A 280 18.92 -7.97 13.24
CA GLY A 280 19.05 -8.10 14.68
C GLY A 280 17.77 -7.80 15.47
N GLU A 281 16.61 -7.91 14.84
CA GLU A 281 15.29 -7.79 15.48
C GLU A 281 14.74 -9.18 15.84
N ASP A 282 13.91 -9.27 16.89
CA ASP A 282 13.26 -10.53 17.27
C ASP A 282 12.06 -10.81 16.32
N PRO A 283 12.06 -11.92 15.55
CA PRO A 283 10.97 -12.27 14.65
C PRO A 283 9.62 -12.51 15.36
N ASN A 284 9.63 -12.84 16.64
CA ASN A 284 8.41 -13.09 17.41
C ASN A 284 7.81 -11.81 18.01
N ALA A 285 8.62 -10.78 18.20
CA ALA A 285 8.21 -9.48 18.74
C ALA A 285 7.98 -8.42 17.65
N THR A 286 8.48 -8.67 16.44
CA THR A 286 8.47 -7.72 15.33
C THR A 286 7.48 -8.13 14.26
N SER A 287 6.52 -7.26 13.94
CA SER A 287 5.60 -7.48 12.83
C SER A 287 6.11 -6.79 11.55
N PRO A 288 5.81 -7.34 10.34
CA PRO A 288 6.24 -6.73 9.09
C PRO A 288 5.76 -5.30 8.89
N ASP A 289 4.51 -5.03 9.25
CA ASP A 289 3.91 -3.70 9.12
C ASP A 289 4.67 -2.66 9.95
N SER A 290 5.07 -3.02 11.18
CA SER A 290 5.84 -2.12 12.05
C SER A 290 7.24 -1.88 11.50
N MET A 291 7.96 -2.95 11.18
CA MET A 291 9.36 -2.86 10.71
C MET A 291 9.48 -2.12 9.38
N PHE A 292 8.65 -2.45 8.40
CA PHE A 292 8.66 -1.79 7.09
C PHE A 292 8.21 -0.34 7.20
N LYS A 293 7.29 -0.01 8.11
CA LYS A 293 6.92 1.38 8.37
C LYS A 293 8.09 2.17 8.96
N GLU A 294 8.83 1.62 9.91
CA GLU A 294 10.03 2.28 10.48
C GLU A 294 11.12 2.49 9.43
N LEU A 295 11.43 1.46 8.64
CA LEU A 295 12.38 1.58 7.53
C LEU A 295 11.90 2.57 6.46
N SER A 296 10.61 2.56 6.10
CA SER A 296 10.03 3.50 5.15
C SER A 296 10.15 4.94 5.64
N MET A 297 9.89 5.19 6.93
CA MET A 297 10.10 6.50 7.54
C MET A 297 11.56 6.93 7.46
N PHE A 298 12.50 6.03 7.78
CA PHE A 298 13.93 6.33 7.70
C PHE A 298 14.40 6.62 6.26
N VAL A 299 14.01 5.79 5.29
CA VAL A 299 14.37 5.94 3.87
C VAL A 299 13.85 7.27 3.32
N ASN A 300 12.59 7.61 3.60
CA ASN A 300 12.02 8.91 3.20
C ASN A 300 12.72 10.09 3.87
N LEU A 301 13.13 9.91 5.12
CA LEU A 301 13.84 10.93 5.86
C LEU A 301 15.25 11.18 5.28
N VAL A 302 15.97 10.12 4.89
CA VAL A 302 17.23 10.22 4.15
C VAL A 302 17.02 10.97 2.84
N ASP A 303 16.06 10.54 2.01
CA ASP A 303 15.74 11.14 0.71
C ASP A 303 15.42 12.66 0.81
N SER A 304 14.58 13.03 1.79
CA SER A 304 14.26 14.43 2.04
C SER A 304 15.47 15.24 2.53
N THR A 305 16.36 14.63 3.30
CA THR A 305 17.58 15.27 3.82
C THR A 305 18.60 15.47 2.71
N VAL A 306 18.75 14.49 1.80
CA VAL A 306 19.59 14.59 0.60
C VAL A 306 19.15 15.78 -0.24
N THR A 307 17.85 15.93 -0.47
CA THR A 307 17.29 17.06 -1.22
C THR A 307 17.64 18.39 -0.55
N LYS A 308 17.42 18.51 0.77
CA LYS A 308 17.76 19.73 1.54
C LYS A 308 19.24 20.06 1.50
N VAL A 309 20.11 19.06 1.65
CA VAL A 309 21.58 19.23 1.62
C VAL A 309 22.03 19.73 0.25
N ARG A 310 21.57 19.10 -0.83
CA ARG A 310 21.91 19.50 -2.21
C ARG A 310 21.46 20.93 -2.51
N GLU A 311 20.23 21.29 -2.14
CA GLU A 311 19.73 22.66 -2.30
C GLU A 311 20.55 23.68 -1.49
N ALA A 312 20.92 23.34 -0.25
CA ALA A 312 21.71 24.22 0.61
C ALA A 312 23.12 24.43 0.04
N GLU A 313 23.75 23.38 -0.51
CA GLU A 313 25.03 23.48 -1.19
C GLU A 313 24.94 24.33 -2.47
N GLU A 314 23.90 24.14 -3.27
CA GLU A 314 23.70 24.93 -4.48
C GLU A 314 23.49 26.41 -4.16
N ARG A 315 22.69 26.72 -3.12
CA ARG A 315 22.51 28.10 -2.61
C ARG A 315 23.83 28.71 -2.13
N LYS A 316 24.68 27.93 -1.45
CA LYS A 316 26.03 28.38 -1.04
C LYS A 316 26.93 28.66 -2.24
N ARG A 317 26.93 27.78 -3.25
CA ARG A 317 27.69 27.96 -4.50
C ARG A 317 27.25 29.23 -5.24
N LYS A 318 25.94 29.46 -5.38
CA LYS A 318 25.38 30.69 -5.98
C LYS A 318 25.81 31.94 -5.23
N LYS A 319 25.65 31.97 -3.90
CA LYS A 319 26.08 33.12 -3.07
C LYS A 319 27.58 33.40 -3.17
N SER A 320 28.43 32.36 -3.23
CA SER A 320 29.87 32.53 -3.39
C SER A 320 30.25 33.11 -4.76
N ARG A 321 29.56 32.68 -5.83
CA ARG A 321 29.76 33.23 -7.18
C ARG A 321 29.39 34.71 -7.21
N THR A 322 28.19 35.07 -6.76
CA THR A 322 27.75 36.47 -6.71
C THR A 322 28.69 37.34 -5.86
N ARG A 323 29.17 36.82 -4.71
CA ARG A 323 30.13 37.57 -3.87
C ARG A 323 31.47 37.79 -4.58
N ASN A 324 31.96 36.81 -5.32
CA ASN A 324 33.19 36.95 -6.11
C ASN A 324 33.00 37.92 -7.27
N GLU A 325 31.88 37.85 -7.98
CA GLU A 325 31.50 38.80 -9.04
C GLU A 325 31.45 40.23 -8.51
N THR A 326 30.76 40.48 -7.40
CA THR A 326 30.72 41.82 -6.77
C THR A 326 32.10 42.29 -6.30
N LYS A 327 32.98 41.36 -5.87
CA LYS A 327 34.35 41.71 -5.47
C LYS A 327 35.17 42.15 -6.68
N ILE A 328 35.12 41.40 -7.78
CA ILE A 328 35.79 41.72 -9.04
C ILE A 328 35.27 43.06 -9.60
N GLU A 329 33.95 43.29 -9.58
CA GLU A 329 33.34 44.55 -10.02
C GLU A 329 33.88 45.75 -9.23
N LYS A 330 33.98 45.62 -7.89
CA LYS A 330 34.56 46.66 -7.03
C LYS A 330 36.04 46.92 -7.34
N GLU A 331 36.83 45.88 -7.56
CA GLU A 331 38.25 46.00 -7.92
C GLU A 331 38.42 46.70 -9.28
N ILE A 332 37.61 46.37 -10.29
CA ILE A 332 37.60 47.04 -11.60
C ILE A 332 37.25 48.53 -11.44
N ILE A 333 36.19 48.87 -10.69
CA ILE A 333 35.80 50.27 -10.45
C ILE A 333 36.92 51.07 -9.76
N GLN A 334 37.66 50.43 -8.84
CA GLN A 334 38.78 51.07 -8.16
C GLN A 334 39.96 51.31 -9.11
N ILE A 335 40.30 50.33 -9.95
CA ILE A 335 41.32 50.48 -11.01
C ILE A 335 40.94 51.60 -11.98
N LEU A 336 39.68 51.64 -12.43
CA LEU A 336 39.18 52.68 -13.32
C LEU A 336 39.24 54.08 -12.70
N HIS A 337 39.02 54.24 -11.39
CA HIS A 337 39.21 55.54 -10.72
C HIS A 337 40.67 56.00 -10.72
N VAL A 338 41.62 55.09 -10.48
CA VAL A 338 43.06 55.40 -10.52
C VAL A 338 43.49 55.78 -11.95
N ILE A 339 42.93 55.11 -12.95
CA ILE A 339 43.18 55.41 -14.37
C ILE A 339 42.48 56.71 -14.79
N ASN A 340 41.29 57.03 -14.29
CA ASN A 340 40.63 58.31 -14.56
C ASN A 340 41.44 59.52 -14.04
N GLY A 341 42.21 59.34 -12.96
CA GLY A 341 43.15 60.34 -12.44
C GLY A 341 44.43 60.53 -13.27
N ARG A 342 44.71 59.67 -14.27
CA ARG A 342 45.89 59.75 -15.13
C ARG A 342 45.44 59.59 -16.58
N ARG A 343 45.42 60.65 -17.40
CA ARG A 343 45.26 60.81 -18.90
C ARG A 343 45.19 59.59 -19.89
N VAL A 344 44.99 58.36 -19.44
CA VAL A 344 45.12 57.05 -20.07
C VAL A 344 43.73 56.39 -20.21
N PHE A 345 42.70 56.98 -19.60
CA PHE A 345 41.31 56.53 -19.61
C PHE A 345 40.75 56.26 -21.02
N PHE A 346 41.05 57.13 -21.99
CA PHE A 346 40.61 56.95 -23.38
C PHE A 346 41.30 55.79 -24.11
N CYS A 347 42.56 55.47 -23.77
CA CYS A 347 43.30 54.38 -24.42
C CYS A 347 42.82 52.99 -23.95
N ILE A 348 42.49 52.86 -22.66
CA ILE A 348 42.08 51.57 -22.08
C ILE A 348 40.62 51.24 -22.44
N ILE A 349 39.72 52.24 -22.46
CA ILE A 349 38.35 52.03 -22.94
C ILE A 349 38.35 51.60 -24.42
N SER A 350 39.17 52.22 -25.28
CA SER A 350 39.28 51.82 -26.69
C SER A 350 39.84 50.41 -26.88
N PHE A 351 40.77 49.98 -26.01
CA PHE A 351 41.32 48.61 -26.03
C PHE A 351 40.31 47.55 -25.57
N ILE A 352 39.52 47.83 -24.52
CA ILE A 352 38.46 46.94 -24.04
C ILE A 352 37.32 46.85 -25.08
N TYR A 353 36.97 47.96 -25.73
CA TYR A 353 35.98 48.00 -26.82
C TYR A 353 36.41 47.17 -28.05
N ARG A 354 37.72 47.13 -28.36
CA ARG A 354 38.27 46.32 -29.46
C ARG A 354 38.46 44.84 -29.11
N SER A 355 38.57 44.50 -27.82
CA SER A 355 38.91 43.14 -27.38
C SER A 355 37.69 42.28 -27.01
N GLY A 356 36.46 42.77 -27.21
CA GLY A 356 35.23 41.99 -27.10
C GLY A 356 34.94 41.37 -25.72
N CYS A 357 35.62 41.82 -24.67
CA CYS A 357 35.51 41.23 -23.34
C CYS A 357 34.59 42.06 -22.43
N VAL A 358 33.39 41.51 -22.22
CA VAL A 358 32.52 41.68 -21.04
C VAL A 358 32.24 43.14 -20.64
N TYR A 359 31.31 43.80 -21.35
CA TYR A 359 30.70 45.05 -20.88
C TYR A 359 29.17 45.08 -20.93
N GLU A 360 28.50 44.14 -21.61
CA GLU A 360 27.04 44.20 -21.78
C GLU A 360 26.22 44.03 -20.49
N GLN A 361 26.80 43.51 -19.40
CA GLN A 361 26.07 43.39 -18.12
C GLN A 361 26.22 44.58 -17.17
N ILE A 362 27.23 45.46 -17.37
CA ILE A 362 27.48 46.57 -16.43
C ILE A 362 26.65 47.82 -16.81
N LEU A 363 26.35 48.04 -18.09
CA LEU A 363 25.52 49.16 -18.53
C LEU A 363 24.01 48.95 -18.33
N ALA A 364 23.56 47.70 -18.15
CA ALA A 364 22.14 47.41 -18.01
C ALA A 364 21.53 47.85 -16.67
N ASN A 365 22.34 48.26 -15.67
CA ASN A 365 21.84 48.44 -14.30
C ASN A 365 22.13 49.79 -13.63
N LYS A 366 22.53 50.84 -14.35
CA LYS A 366 22.49 52.21 -13.81
C LYS A 366 22.01 53.23 -14.82
N SER A 367 20.80 53.71 -14.55
CA SER A 367 20.33 55.06 -14.84
C SER A 367 21.44 56.09 -14.55
N MET A 368 22.16 56.52 -15.58
CA MET A 368 22.70 57.88 -15.64
C MET A 368 22.32 58.48 -16.98
N LYS A 369 21.18 59.18 -16.92
CA LYS A 369 20.87 60.27 -17.85
C LYS A 369 22.01 61.30 -17.78
N THR A 370 22.27 61.90 -18.94
CA THR A 370 22.93 63.20 -19.14
C THR A 370 24.39 63.35 -18.69
N LEU A 371 25.29 63.23 -19.67
CA LEU A 371 26.44 64.13 -19.79
C LEU A 371 26.74 64.33 -21.28
N THR A 372 25.99 65.27 -21.86
CA THR A 372 26.35 66.01 -23.07
C THR A 372 27.60 66.84 -22.80
N PHE A 373 28.64 66.74 -23.65
CA PHE A 373 29.53 67.87 -23.91
C PHE A 373 30.13 67.80 -25.34
N PHE A 374 29.61 68.71 -26.16
CA PHE A 374 30.19 69.49 -27.28
C PHE A 374 31.40 68.98 -28.08
N SER A 375 31.20 68.90 -29.39
CA SER A 375 32.13 69.40 -30.43
C SER A 375 32.14 70.91 -30.48
#